data_AF-A0A1H1D7Y1-F1
#
_entry.id   AF-A0A1H1D7Y1-F1
#
_cell.length_a   1.000
_cell.length_b   1.000
_cell.length_c   1.000
_cell.angle_alpha   90.00
_cell.angle_beta   90.00
_cell.angle_gamma   90.00
#
_symmetry.space_group_name_H-M   'P 1'
#
loop_
_entity.id
_entity.type
_entity.pdbx_description
1 polymer ?
#
loop_
_entity_poly.entity_id
_entity_poly.type
_entity_poly.pdbx_seq_one_letter_code
_entity_poly.pdbx_strand_id
1 'polypeptide(L)'
;MTGRPRERPRGRRYLDDVGPLVDAIPPGRALTYGDVAELTGWGAARAVGAVMAQHGHELPWWRVVRADGSLPAGLLPRARLHWAEEGTPVLRGGDAVDLARARWDPGPGAEPGAHPGAHPGADAGEAQGGRKPPRPSGCCGSVRP
;
A
#
# COMPACT_ATOMS: atom_id res chain seq x y z
N MET A 1 -23.92 -29.48 -11.12
CA MET A 1 -23.49 -28.53 -10.06
C MET A 1 -22.12 -27.99 -10.46
N THR A 2 -22.09 -26.94 -11.27
CA THR A 2 -20.84 -26.45 -11.88
C THR A 2 -20.09 -25.59 -10.87
N GLY A 3 -19.05 -26.15 -10.24
CA GLY A 3 -18.06 -25.35 -9.53
C GLY A 3 -17.41 -24.41 -10.54
N ARG A 4 -17.67 -23.10 -10.42
CA ARG A 4 -16.99 -22.09 -11.23
C ARG A 4 -15.47 -22.36 -11.16
N PRO A 5 -14.75 -22.43 -12.30
CA PRO A 5 -13.31 -22.54 -12.27
C PRO A 5 -12.75 -21.38 -11.44
N ARG A 6 -11.84 -21.67 -10.51
CA ARG A 6 -11.11 -20.68 -9.71
C ARG A 6 -10.18 -19.91 -10.65
N GLU A 7 -10.75 -18.97 -11.41
CA GLU A 7 -10.03 -18.17 -12.39
C GLU A 7 -8.91 -17.42 -11.67
N ARG A 8 -7.68 -17.57 -12.15
CA ARG A 8 -6.55 -16.84 -11.58
C ARG A 8 -6.81 -15.34 -11.76
N PRO A 9 -6.59 -14.50 -10.74
CA PRO A 9 -6.78 -13.07 -10.86
C PRO A 9 -6.00 -12.53 -12.07
N ARG A 10 -6.70 -11.94 -13.03
CA ARG A 10 -6.03 -11.08 -14.02
C ARG A 10 -5.60 -9.83 -13.23
N GLY A 11 -4.29 -9.64 -13.05
CA GLY A 11 -3.70 -8.74 -12.05
C GLY A 11 -4.28 -7.31 -11.97
N ARG A 12 -4.88 -6.79 -13.05
CA ARG A 12 -5.51 -5.46 -13.07
C ARG A 12 -6.77 -5.37 -12.20
N ARG A 13 -7.73 -6.29 -12.35
CA ARG A 13 -8.97 -6.29 -11.54
C ARG A 13 -8.71 -6.51 -10.05
N TYR A 14 -7.64 -7.23 -9.74
CA TYR A 14 -7.24 -7.49 -8.36
C TYR A 14 -6.75 -6.22 -7.66
N LEU A 15 -5.94 -5.39 -8.34
CA LEU A 15 -5.47 -4.13 -7.79
C LEU A 15 -6.61 -3.14 -7.59
N ASP A 16 -7.59 -3.13 -8.51
CA ASP A 16 -8.74 -2.25 -8.41
C ASP A 16 -9.57 -2.53 -7.13
N ASP A 17 -9.57 -3.77 -6.63
CA ASP A 17 -10.30 -4.15 -5.41
C ASP A 17 -9.42 -4.09 -4.14
N VAL A 18 -8.14 -4.47 -4.24
CA VAL A 18 -7.23 -4.54 -3.07
C VAL A 18 -6.56 -3.20 -2.79
N GLY A 19 -6.23 -2.42 -3.82
CA GLY A 19 -5.60 -1.11 -3.69
C GLY A 19 -6.39 -0.18 -2.77
N PRO A 20 -7.69 0.08 -3.05
CA PRO A 20 -8.50 0.96 -2.20
C PRO A 20 -8.60 0.48 -0.75
N LEU A 21 -8.69 -0.84 -0.52
CA LEU A 21 -8.71 -1.38 0.84
C LEU A 21 -7.39 -1.12 1.57
N VAL A 22 -6.25 -1.36 0.91
CA VAL A 22 -4.92 -1.19 1.50
C VAL A 22 -4.63 0.29 1.78
N ASP A 23 -5.04 1.18 0.89
CA ASP A 23 -4.95 2.63 1.08
C ASP A 23 -5.84 3.14 2.22
N ALA A 24 -6.99 2.50 2.44
CA ALA A 24 -7.91 2.85 3.52
C ALA A 24 -7.43 2.45 4.92
N ILE A 25 -6.44 1.54 5.05
CA ILE A 25 -5.89 1.15 6.35
C ILE A 25 -5.27 2.38 7.01
N PRO A 26 -5.70 2.84 8.19
CA PRO A 26 -5.14 4.04 8.80
C PRO A 26 -3.66 3.87 9.20
N PRO A 27 -2.89 4.97 9.30
CA PRO A 27 -1.55 4.94 9.91
C PRO A 27 -1.58 4.29 11.29
N GLY A 28 -0.56 3.49 11.59
CA GLY A 28 -0.46 2.79 12.88
C GLY A 28 -1.33 1.53 12.98
N ARG A 29 -2.09 1.20 11.92
CA ARG A 29 -2.95 0.02 11.84
C ARG A 29 -2.50 -0.94 10.76
N ALA A 30 -2.90 -2.20 10.89
CA ALA A 30 -2.55 -3.24 9.95
C ALA A 30 -3.68 -4.27 9.76
N LEU A 31 -3.67 -4.91 8.60
CA LEU A 31 -4.44 -6.11 8.27
C LEU A 31 -3.49 -7.25 7.92
N THR A 32 -3.97 -8.48 8.04
CA THR A 32 -3.25 -9.63 7.50
C THR A 32 -3.62 -9.87 6.05
N TYR A 33 -2.76 -10.58 5.31
CA TYR A 33 -3.13 -11.08 3.97
C TYR A 33 -4.42 -11.93 3.98
N GLY A 34 -4.75 -12.57 5.10
CA GLY A 34 -6.01 -13.29 5.29
C GLY A 34 -7.20 -12.33 5.38
N ASP A 35 -7.09 -11.30 6.22
CA ASP A 35 -8.16 -10.31 6.38
C ASP A 35 -8.43 -9.59 5.05
N VAL A 36 -7.38 -9.25 4.30
CA VAL A 36 -7.54 -8.64 2.96
C VAL A 36 -8.27 -9.58 2.00
N ALA A 37 -7.96 -10.88 2.01
CA ALA A 37 -8.65 -11.87 1.18
C ALA A 37 -10.13 -11.99 1.54
N GLU A 38 -10.46 -11.94 2.83
CA GLU A 38 -11.83 -12.01 3.33
C GLU A 38 -12.61 -10.74 2.99
N LEU A 39 -12.05 -9.56 3.25
CA LEU A 39 -12.70 -8.26 3.04
C LEU A 39 -12.95 -7.95 1.56
N THR A 40 -12.07 -8.41 0.68
CA THR A 40 -12.18 -8.18 -0.77
C THR A 40 -12.90 -9.34 -1.48
N GLY A 41 -13.11 -10.47 -0.80
CA GLY A 41 -13.66 -11.70 -1.40
C GLY A 41 -12.68 -12.42 -2.34
N TRP A 42 -11.41 -12.00 -2.39
CA TRP A 42 -10.39 -12.58 -3.26
C TRP A 42 -9.69 -13.78 -2.62
N GLY A 43 -10.25 -14.97 -2.83
CA GLY A 43 -9.53 -16.24 -2.71
C GLY A 43 -8.72 -16.42 -1.41
N ALA A 44 -7.52 -16.98 -1.52
CA ALA A 44 -6.67 -17.30 -0.37
C ALA A 44 -5.56 -16.25 -0.15
N ALA A 45 -5.15 -16.04 1.11
CA ALA A 45 -4.08 -15.12 1.52
C ALA A 45 -2.78 -15.21 0.68
N ARG A 46 -2.43 -16.39 0.16
CA ARG A 46 -1.26 -16.56 -0.71
C ARG A 46 -1.41 -15.85 -2.06
N ALA A 47 -2.61 -15.82 -2.63
CA ALA A 47 -2.88 -15.08 -3.86
C ALA A 47 -2.69 -13.59 -3.62
N VAL A 48 -3.16 -13.09 -2.46
CA VAL A 48 -2.97 -11.70 -2.05
C VAL A 48 -1.49 -11.34 -1.95
N GLY A 49 -0.71 -12.14 -1.22
CA GLY A 49 0.72 -11.92 -1.10
C GLY A 49 1.47 -11.93 -2.45
N ALA A 50 1.09 -12.84 -3.35
CA ALA A 50 1.73 -12.93 -4.67
C ALA A 50 1.44 -11.71 -5.55
N VAL A 51 0.23 -11.15 -5.48
CA VAL A 51 -0.10 -9.93 -6.23
C VAL A 51 0.53 -8.69 -5.60
N MET A 52 0.47 -8.55 -4.27
CA MET A 52 1.13 -7.46 -3.55
C MET A 52 2.64 -7.42 -3.83
N ALA A 53 3.30 -8.57 -3.97
CA ALA A 53 4.71 -8.64 -4.33
C ALA A 53 5.01 -8.14 -5.76
N GLN A 54 4.08 -8.31 -6.69
CA GLN A 54 4.24 -7.92 -8.10
C GLN A 54 3.81 -6.48 -8.37
N HIS A 55 2.82 -5.98 -7.62
CA HIS A 55 2.10 -4.77 -7.98
C HIS A 55 1.83 -3.82 -6.80
N GLY A 56 2.06 -4.23 -5.55
CA GLY A 56 1.76 -3.43 -4.35
C GLY A 56 2.84 -2.41 -3.97
N HIS A 57 3.77 -2.09 -4.86
CA HIS A 57 4.91 -1.22 -4.55
C HIS A 57 4.52 0.26 -4.36
N GLU A 58 3.38 0.68 -4.92
CA GLU A 58 2.82 2.03 -4.79
C GLU A 58 1.82 2.14 -3.63
N LEU A 59 1.47 1.02 -2.99
CA LEU A 59 0.52 0.94 -1.88
C LEU A 59 1.27 0.96 -0.53
N PRO A 60 0.60 1.26 0.60
CA PRO A 60 1.16 1.14 1.94
C PRO A 60 1.30 -0.34 2.36
N TRP A 61 2.11 -1.10 1.62
CA TRP A 61 2.28 -2.55 1.75
C TRP A 61 2.78 -2.97 3.14
N TRP A 62 3.43 -2.09 3.90
CA TRP A 62 3.86 -2.34 5.27
C TRP A 62 2.70 -2.45 6.28
N ARG A 63 1.48 -2.06 5.89
CA ARG A 63 0.25 -2.24 6.66
C ARG A 63 -0.45 -3.58 6.38
N VAL A 64 0.04 -4.38 5.43
CA VAL A 64 -0.48 -5.72 5.12
C VAL A 64 0.57 -6.79 5.46
N VAL A 65 0.33 -7.52 6.55
CA VAL A 65 1.31 -8.44 7.15
C VAL A 65 0.87 -9.90 7.09
N ARG A 66 1.76 -10.82 7.45
CA ARG A 66 1.39 -12.22 7.67
C ARG A 66 0.52 -12.37 8.93
N ALA A 67 -0.05 -13.55 9.11
CA ALA A 67 -0.87 -13.88 10.28
C ALA A 67 -0.12 -13.72 11.63
N ASP A 68 1.21 -13.84 11.62
CA ASP A 68 2.08 -13.63 12.79
C ASP A 68 2.56 -12.17 12.94
N GLY A 69 2.07 -11.26 12.10
CA GLY A 69 2.48 -9.85 12.09
C GLY A 69 3.78 -9.57 11.33
N SER A 70 4.47 -10.60 10.83
CA SER A 70 5.77 -10.44 10.15
C SER A 70 5.63 -10.04 8.68
N LEU A 71 6.73 -9.53 8.12
CA LEU A 71 6.92 -9.31 6.68
C LEU A 71 8.08 -10.15 6.15
N PRO A 72 8.19 -10.36 4.82
CA PRO A 72 9.38 -10.97 4.23
C PRO A 72 10.66 -10.25 4.67
N ALA A 73 11.72 -11.01 5.00
CA ALA A 73 12.95 -10.46 5.57
C ALA A 73 13.57 -9.35 4.70
N GLY A 74 13.51 -9.47 3.37
CA GLY A 74 14.02 -8.45 2.46
C GLY A 74 13.22 -7.13 2.47
N LEU A 75 12.00 -7.13 3.00
CA LEU A 75 11.16 -5.93 3.12
C LEU A 75 11.27 -5.27 4.50
N LEU A 76 11.72 -6.02 5.50
CA LEU A 76 11.71 -5.61 6.89
C LEU A 76 12.48 -4.32 7.20
N PRO A 77 13.67 -4.05 6.60
CA PRO A 77 14.37 -2.79 6.82
C PRO A 77 13.55 -1.57 6.43
N ARG A 78 12.79 -1.64 5.32
CA ARG A 78 11.92 -0.55 4.87
C ARG A 78 10.65 -0.46 5.70
N ALA A 79 10.05 -1.59 6.04
CA ALA A 79 8.84 -1.64 6.85
C ALA A 79 9.04 -0.98 8.22
N ARG A 80 10.20 -1.22 8.86
CA ARG A 80 10.56 -0.60 10.14
C ARG A 80 10.56 0.92 10.12
N LEU A 81 11.00 1.53 9.02
CA LEU A 81 10.98 2.98 8.87
C LEU A 81 9.54 3.51 8.88
N HIS A 82 8.68 2.91 8.06
CA HIS A 82 7.27 3.30 8.01
C HIS A 82 6.52 3.01 9.32
N TRP A 83 6.78 1.88 9.98
CA TRP A 83 6.17 1.59 11.28
C TRP A 83 6.58 2.60 12.35
N ALA A 84 7.84 3.06 12.33
CA ALA A 84 8.31 4.09 13.24
C ALA A 84 7.66 5.46 12.93
N GLU A 85 7.58 5.83 11.65
CA GLU A 85 6.94 7.07 11.19
C GLU A 85 5.45 7.13 11.56
N GLU A 86 4.75 6.01 11.45
CA GLU A 86 3.31 5.92 11.72
C GLU A 86 2.97 5.62 13.20
N GLY A 87 3.97 5.30 14.02
CA GLY A 87 3.75 4.83 15.39
C GLY A 87 3.04 3.48 15.47
N THR A 88 3.23 2.61 14.47
CA THR A 88 2.62 1.28 14.41
C THR A 88 3.13 0.41 15.57
N PRO A 89 2.24 -0.15 16.40
CA PRO A 89 2.64 -1.08 17.46
C PRO A 89 3.36 -2.29 16.87
N VAL A 90 4.59 -2.55 17.31
CA VAL A 90 5.39 -3.72 16.91
C VAL A 90 5.68 -4.61 18.11
N LEU A 91 5.83 -5.92 17.86
CA LEU A 91 6.27 -6.88 18.85
C LEU A 91 7.68 -6.55 19.35
N ARG A 92 8.03 -7.10 20.51
CA ARG A 92 9.37 -6.98 21.10
C ARG A 92 10.40 -7.56 20.12
N GLY A 93 11.33 -6.74 19.66
CA GLY A 93 12.28 -7.05 18.58
C GLY A 93 12.05 -6.25 17.29
N GLY A 94 10.86 -5.66 17.12
CA GLY A 94 10.57 -4.75 16.01
C GLY A 94 10.57 -5.42 14.63
N ASP A 95 10.40 -6.74 14.59
CA ASP A 95 10.39 -7.54 13.34
C ASP A 95 8.98 -7.86 12.83
N ALA A 96 7.97 -7.61 13.67
CA ALA A 96 6.58 -7.93 13.40
C ALA A 96 5.65 -6.90 14.03
N VAL A 97 4.53 -6.63 13.39
CA VAL A 97 3.44 -5.81 13.93
C VAL A 97 2.76 -6.55 15.08
N ASP A 98 2.49 -5.84 16.18
CA ASP A 98 1.65 -6.35 17.25
C ASP A 98 0.18 -6.27 16.84
N LEU A 99 -0.30 -7.31 16.16
CA LEU A 99 -1.66 -7.37 15.63
C LEU A 99 -2.73 -7.26 16.73
N ALA A 100 -2.43 -7.65 17.98
CA ALA A 100 -3.40 -7.50 19.07
C ALA A 100 -3.70 -6.02 19.37
N ARG A 101 -2.73 -5.13 19.10
CA ARG A 101 -2.85 -3.68 19.33
C ARG A 101 -3.11 -2.89 18.06
N ALA A 102 -2.65 -3.39 16.92
CA ALA A 102 -2.63 -2.67 15.65
C ALA A 102 -3.70 -3.14 14.64
N ARG A 103 -4.41 -4.25 14.88
CA ARG A 103 -5.39 -4.77 13.93
C ARG A 103 -6.45 -3.72 13.62
N TRP A 104 -6.62 -3.42 12.34
CA TRP A 104 -7.70 -2.59 11.85
C TRP A 104 -8.97 -3.43 11.73
N ASP A 105 -10.08 -2.88 12.20
CA ASP A 105 -11.42 -3.38 11.90
C ASP A 105 -12.17 -2.25 11.18
N PRO A 106 -12.51 -2.41 9.89
CA PRO A 106 -13.29 -1.41 9.16
C PRO A 106 -14.71 -1.21 9.74
N GLY A 107 -15.17 -2.09 10.64
CA GLY A 107 -16.51 -2.02 11.24
C GLY A 107 -17.61 -2.37 10.23
N PRO A 108 -18.80 -2.78 10.70
CA PRO A 108 -19.94 -3.04 9.83
C PRO A 108 -20.49 -1.71 9.29
N GLY A 109 -19.96 -1.24 8.16
CA GLY A 109 -20.44 -0.01 7.50
C GLY A 109 -19.37 0.83 6.80
N ALA A 110 -18.08 0.51 6.94
CA ALA A 110 -17.07 1.13 6.07
C ALA A 110 -17.19 0.54 4.66
N GLU A 111 -18.02 1.18 3.84
CA GLU A 111 -17.91 1.00 2.40
C GLU A 111 -16.45 1.35 2.01
N PRO A 112 -15.72 0.46 1.31
CA PRO A 112 -14.37 0.74 0.85
C PRO A 112 -14.44 1.90 -0.17
N GLY A 113 -14.38 3.14 0.30
CA GLY A 113 -14.54 4.33 -0.54
C GLY A 113 -14.84 5.65 0.18
N ALA A 114 -15.20 5.65 1.46
CA ALA A 114 -15.41 6.91 2.19
C ALA A 114 -14.10 7.42 2.82
N HIS A 115 -13.35 8.24 2.09
CA HIS A 115 -12.25 9.03 2.64
C HIS A 115 -12.79 10.14 3.57
N PRO A 116 -12.57 10.13 4.90
CA PRO A 116 -12.82 11.30 5.73
C PRO A 116 -11.49 12.03 5.90
N GLY A 117 -11.17 12.88 4.94
CA GLY A 117 -9.90 13.61 4.90
C GLY A 117 -9.93 14.74 3.88
N ALA A 118 -10.91 15.63 4.02
CA ALA A 118 -10.87 16.94 3.38
C ALA A 118 -9.66 17.71 3.92
N HIS A 119 -8.73 18.08 3.03
CA HIS A 119 -7.89 19.26 3.23
C HIS A 119 -8.72 20.48 2.79
N PRO A 120 -8.99 21.47 3.64
CA PRO A 120 -9.66 22.69 3.20
C PRO A 120 -8.62 23.65 2.61
N GLY A 121 -8.91 24.16 1.41
CA GLY A 121 -8.40 25.45 0.93
C GLY A 121 -7.40 25.38 -0.23
N ALA A 122 -7.88 25.67 -1.44
CA ALA A 122 -7.47 26.86 -2.20
C ALA A 122 -8.21 26.89 -3.55
N ASP A 123 -9.10 27.85 -3.66
CA ASP A 123 -9.63 28.38 -4.92
C ASP A 123 -8.49 29.02 -5.72
N ALA A 124 -8.31 28.64 -6.99
CA ALA A 124 -7.81 29.52 -8.06
C ALA A 124 -7.65 28.75 -9.39
N GLY A 125 -8.50 29.08 -10.36
CA GLY A 125 -8.03 29.50 -11.69
C GLY A 125 -7.71 28.43 -12.74
N GLU A 126 -8.61 28.34 -13.73
CA GLU A 126 -8.28 28.10 -15.14
C GLU A 126 -6.95 28.72 -15.58
N ALA A 127 -6.09 27.95 -16.25
CA ALA A 127 -5.22 28.43 -17.33
C ALA A 127 -4.65 27.26 -18.16
N GLN A 128 -4.92 27.31 -19.46
CA GLN A 128 -4.30 26.48 -20.49
C GLN A 128 -2.90 27.03 -20.87
N GLY A 129 -1.99 26.13 -21.24
CA GLY A 129 -0.86 26.43 -22.11
C GLY A 129 0.51 26.56 -21.41
N GLY A 130 1.49 25.76 -21.84
CA GLY A 130 2.88 25.97 -21.43
C GLY A 130 3.84 24.88 -21.88
N ARG A 131 4.62 25.17 -22.93
CA ARG A 131 5.64 24.30 -23.54
C ARG A 131 6.68 23.79 -22.53
N LYS A 132 7.13 22.55 -22.76
CA LYS A 132 8.32 21.96 -22.13
C LYS A 132 9.60 22.70 -22.57
N PRO A 133 10.43 23.26 -21.66
CA PRO A 133 11.75 23.78 -22.01
C PRO A 133 12.80 22.65 -22.16
N PRO A 134 13.86 22.85 -22.95
CA PRO A 134 14.88 21.84 -23.24
C PRO A 134 15.92 21.70 -22.11
N ARG A 135 16.59 20.55 -22.13
CA ARG A 135 17.66 20.13 -21.23
C ARG A 135 18.91 20.98 -21.46
N PRO A 136 19.66 21.40 -20.43
CA PRO A 136 20.96 22.03 -20.66
C PRO A 136 22.02 20.96 -20.98
N SER A 137 22.51 21.02 -22.22
CA SER A 137 23.86 20.59 -22.58
C SER A 137 24.83 21.67 -22.10
N GLY A 138 25.84 21.30 -21.33
CA GLY A 138 26.88 22.22 -20.88
C GLY A 138 28.21 21.51 -20.71
N CYS A 139 28.96 21.40 -21.81
CA CYS A 139 30.40 21.15 -21.82
C CYS A 139 31.15 22.48 -21.62
N CYS A 140 32.12 22.53 -20.71
CA CYS A 140 33.38 23.30 -20.78
C CYS A 140 34.16 23.04 -19.47
N GLY A 141 35.48 22.93 -19.38
CA GLY A 141 36.56 23.15 -20.34
C GLY A 141 37.91 22.83 -19.65
N SER A 142 38.91 22.59 -20.48
CA SER A 142 40.31 22.24 -20.16
C SER A 142 41.13 23.40 -19.55
N VAL A 143 42.14 23.10 -18.71
CA VAL A 143 43.50 23.75 -18.55
C VAL A 143 44.13 23.32 -17.20
N ARG A 144 45.19 22.47 -17.17
CA ARG A 144 46.66 22.73 -16.95
C ARG A 144 47.03 23.37 -15.58
N PRO A 145 48.25 23.18 -15.00
CA PRO A 145 49.59 23.00 -15.59
C PRO A 145 49.97 21.60 -16.07
#